data_AF-A0A0E0N4U9-F1
#
_entry.id   AF-A0A0E0N4U9-F1
#
_cell.length_a   1.000
_cell.length_b   1.000
_cell.length_c   1.000
_cell.angle_alpha   90.00
_cell.angle_beta   90.00
_cell.angle_gamma   90.00
#
_symmetry.space_group_name_H-M   'P 1'
#
loop_
_entity.id
_entity.type
_entity.pdbx_description
1 polymer ?
#
loop_
_entity_poly.entity_id
_entity_poly.type
_entity_poly.pdbx_seq_one_letter_code
_entity_poly.pdbx_strand_id
1 'polypeptide(L)'
;MSETIDLTGDRCILKTVIRRAKDDATAPSDSLPIVDVHYEGTLAENGEVFDTTHEDNSVFSFEIGEGTVIKAWDIAVKTMKVNG
;
A
#
# COMPACT_ATOMS: atom_id res chain seq x y z
N MET A 1 6.63 -6.43 17.78
CA MET A 1 6.66 -4.99 17.49
C MET A 1 6.88 -4.85 16.00
N SER A 2 5.88 -4.41 15.25
CA SER A 2 6.06 -4.07 13.84
C SER A 2 6.89 -2.78 13.76
N GLU A 3 7.94 -2.79 12.94
CA GLU A 3 8.83 -1.66 12.76
C GLU A 3 8.21 -0.69 11.73
N THR A 4 8.19 0.59 12.08
CA THR A 4 7.81 1.66 11.15
C THR A 4 9.03 2.09 10.36
N ILE A 5 8.88 2.09 9.03
CA ILE A 5 9.94 2.40 8.07
C ILE A 5 9.60 3.76 7.44
N ASP A 6 10.56 4.68 7.46
CA ASP A 6 10.49 5.92 6.69
C ASP A 6 10.93 5.64 5.26
N LEU A 7 9.99 5.68 4.32
CA LEU A 7 10.24 5.33 2.92
C LEU A 7 10.82 6.50 2.12
N THR A 8 10.74 7.73 2.63
CA THR A 8 11.21 8.94 1.96
C THR A 8 12.41 9.59 2.64
N GLY A 9 12.69 9.24 3.90
CA GLY A 9 13.79 9.80 4.70
C GLY A 9 13.49 11.21 5.26
N ASP A 10 12.33 11.78 4.93
CA ASP A 10 11.82 13.06 5.41
C ASP A 10 10.60 12.91 6.34
N ARG A 11 10.22 11.66 6.65
CA ARG A 11 9.05 11.27 7.45
C ARG A 11 7.69 11.60 6.85
N CYS A 12 7.62 11.98 5.57
CA CYS A 12 6.33 12.22 4.90
C CYS A 12 5.58 10.93 4.58
N ILE A 13 6.28 9.82 4.29
CA ILE A 13 5.66 8.52 4.02
C ILE A 13 6.26 7.46 4.95
N LEU A 14 5.48 7.08 5.95
CA LEU A 14 5.81 6.04 6.90
C LEU A 14 5.01 4.77 6.59
N LYS A 15 5.67 3.62 6.65
CA LYS A 15 5.03 2.32 6.46
C LYS A 15 5.32 1.39 7.62
N THR A 16 4.28 0.77 8.15
CA THR A 16 4.39 -0.30 9.14
C THR A 16 3.89 -1.59 8.51
N VAL A 17 4.72 -2.63 8.50
CA VAL A 17 4.33 -3.94 7.97
C VAL A 17 3.56 -4.71 9.04
N ILE A 18 2.25 -4.89 8.81
CA ILE A 18 1.36 -5.59 9.75
C ILE A 18 1.41 -7.11 9.53
N ARG A 19 1.51 -7.53 8.28
CA ARG A 19 1.67 -8.93 7.87
C ARG A 19 2.86 -9.02 6.93
N ARG A 20 3.69 -10.06 7.04
CA ARG A 20 4.74 -10.31 6.06
C ARG A 20 4.25 -11.33 5.05
N ALA A 21 4.53 -11.09 3.77
CA ALA A 21 4.33 -12.10 2.73
C ALA A 21 5.30 -13.27 2.94
N LYS A 22 5.05 -14.38 2.23
CA LYS A 22 6.04 -15.46 2.10
C LYS A 22 7.31 -14.94 1.41
N ASP A 23 8.45 -15.56 1.70
CA ASP A 23 9.74 -15.11 1.17
C ASP A 23 9.79 -15.14 -0.37
N ASP A 24 9.13 -16.14 -0.96
CA ASP A 24 8.99 -16.37 -2.40
C ASP A 24 7.84 -15.60 -3.05
N ALA A 25 7.11 -14.76 -2.30
CA ALA A 25 6.01 -13.99 -2.84
C ALA A 25 6.51 -12.90 -3.81
N THR A 26 5.76 -12.73 -4.90
CA THR A 26 6.03 -11.76 -5.96
C THR A 26 5.86 -10.33 -5.45
N ALA A 27 6.79 -9.45 -5.82
CA ALA A 27 6.66 -8.00 -5.66
C ALA A 27 6.26 -7.35 -7.00
N PRO A 28 5.60 -6.18 -6.98
CA PRO A 28 5.41 -5.38 -8.18
C PRO A 28 6.76 -5.06 -8.86
N SER A 29 6.76 -4.98 -10.18
CA SER A 29 7.96 -4.67 -10.97
C SER A 29 7.59 -3.89 -12.22
N ASP A 30 8.57 -3.29 -12.88
CA ASP A 30 8.32 -2.53 -14.11
C ASP A 30 7.75 -3.43 -15.24
N SER A 31 7.98 -4.75 -15.21
CA SER A 31 7.36 -5.71 -16.14
C SER A 31 5.98 -6.23 -15.70
N LEU A 32 5.61 -6.01 -14.44
CA LEU A 32 4.31 -6.39 -13.85
C LEU A 32 3.83 -5.25 -12.93
N PRO A 33 3.46 -4.08 -13.49
CA PRO A 33 3.20 -2.88 -12.70
C PRO A 33 1.74 -2.78 -12.22
N ILE A 34 0.83 -3.56 -12.79
CA ILE A 34 -0.58 -3.57 -12.40
C ILE A 34 -0.74 -4.35 -11.08
N VAL A 35 -1.38 -3.71 -10.10
CA VAL A 35 -1.66 -4.29 -8.79
C VAL A 35 -3.15 -4.17 -8.47
N ASP A 36 -3.67 -5.19 -7.79
CA ASP A 36 -5.00 -5.18 -7.19
C ASP A 36 -4.84 -5.12 -5.67
N VAL A 37 -5.49 -4.16 -5.02
CA VAL A 37 -5.39 -3.97 -3.57
C VAL A 37 -6.75 -3.89 -2.90
N HIS A 38 -6.81 -4.43 -1.69
CA HIS A 38 -7.77 -3.99 -0.70
C HIS A 38 -7.13 -2.88 0.15
N TYR A 39 -7.90 -1.85 0.44
CA TYR A 39 -7.48 -0.76 1.29
C TYR A 39 -8.65 -0.25 2.15
N GLU A 40 -8.26 0.43 3.23
CA GLU A 40 -9.11 1.24 4.09
C GLU A 40 -8.35 2.53 4.42
N GLY A 41 -8.95 3.67 4.06
CA GLY A 41 -8.45 5.00 4.36
C GLY A 41 -9.11 5.55 5.61
N THR A 42 -8.32 5.93 6.61
CA THR A 42 -8.79 6.54 7.85
C THR A 42 -8.15 7.92 8.07
N LEU A 43 -8.91 8.82 8.68
CA LEU A 43 -8.39 10.11 9.12
C LEU A 43 -7.54 9.95 10.38
N ALA A 44 -6.31 10.46 10.37
CA ALA A 44 -5.38 10.28 11.48
C ALA A 44 -5.83 10.95 12.79
N GLU A 45 -6.68 11.98 12.71
CA GLU A 45 -7.13 12.76 13.87
C GLU A 45 -8.18 12.04 14.73
N ASN A 46 -9.08 11.28 14.11
CA ASN A 46 -10.24 10.69 14.77
C ASN A 46 -10.44 9.19 14.43
N GLY A 47 -9.70 8.64 13.49
CA GLY A 47 -9.81 7.25 13.03
C GLY A 47 -11.03 6.98 12.15
N GLU A 48 -11.75 8.01 11.72
CA GLU A 48 -12.92 7.86 10.85
C GLU A 48 -12.50 7.33 9.48
N VAL A 49 -13.18 6.27 9.02
CA VAL A 49 -13.00 5.71 7.68
C VAL A 49 -13.64 6.67 6.69
N PHE A 50 -12.86 7.16 5.73
CA PHE A 50 -13.37 8.01 4.66
C PHE A 50 -13.55 7.28 3.33
N ASP A 51 -12.88 6.13 3.15
CA ASP A 51 -12.99 5.28 1.96
C ASP A 51 -12.50 3.86 2.28
N THR A 52 -13.15 2.83 1.76
CA THR A 52 -12.76 1.43 1.99
C THR A 52 -13.32 0.49 0.92
N THR A 53 -12.52 -0.50 0.55
CA THR A 53 -12.92 -1.60 -0.36
C THR A 53 -13.57 -2.78 0.37
N HIS A 54 -13.53 -2.79 1.71
CA HIS A 54 -14.02 -3.91 2.50
C HIS A 54 -15.55 -3.94 2.61
N GLU A 55 -16.24 -2.82 2.44
CA GLU A 55 -17.70 -2.75 2.56
C GLU A 55 -18.43 -3.49 1.44
N ASP A 56 -17.91 -3.43 0.21
CA ASP A 56 -18.52 -4.05 -0.97
C ASP A 56 -17.72 -5.24 -1.52
N ASN A 57 -16.60 -5.59 -0.87
CA ASN A 57 -15.63 -6.59 -1.34
C ASN A 57 -15.10 -6.31 -2.76
N SER A 58 -15.04 -5.03 -3.14
CA SER A 58 -14.36 -4.61 -4.37
C SER A 58 -12.85 -4.67 -4.21
N VAL A 59 -12.15 -4.52 -5.33
CA VAL A 59 -10.71 -4.31 -5.37
C VAL A 59 -10.44 -3.03 -6.13
N PHE A 60 -9.38 -2.33 -5.75
CA PHE A 60 -8.88 -1.20 -6.51
C PHE A 60 -7.66 -1.60 -7.32
N SER A 61 -7.77 -1.47 -8.64
CA SER A 61 -6.73 -1.84 -9.60
C SER A 61 -6.07 -0.59 -10.17
N PHE A 62 -4.74 -0.52 -10.15
CA PHE A 62 -4.00 0.60 -10.73
C PHE A 62 -2.59 0.17 -11.18
N GLU A 63 -1.97 1.01 -12.00
CA GLU A 63 -0.59 0.83 -12.45
C GLU A 63 0.36 1.63 -11.56
N ILE A 64 1.34 0.96 -10.96
CA ILE A 64 2.23 1.56 -9.96
C ILE A 64 3.44 2.26 -10.57
N GLY A 65 3.75 3.46 -10.06
CA GLY A 65 4.91 4.25 -10.46
C GLY A 65 4.67 5.19 -11.64
N GLU A 66 3.44 5.23 -12.17
CA GLU A 66 3.04 6.12 -13.27
C GLU A 66 2.47 7.47 -12.78
N GLY A 67 2.37 7.70 -11.46
CA GLY A 67 1.80 8.93 -10.91
C GLY A 67 0.29 9.04 -11.08
N THR A 68 -0.39 7.91 -11.32
CA THR A 68 -1.85 7.82 -11.50
C THR A 68 -2.61 7.78 -10.16
N VAL A 69 -1.89 7.54 -9.06
CA VAL A 69 -2.40 7.53 -7.68
C VAL A 69 -1.64 8.56 -6.83
N ILE A 70 -2.11 8.78 -5.60
CA ILE A 70 -1.38 9.65 -4.67
C ILE A 70 0.04 9.11 -4.42
N LYS A 71 1.02 10.01 -4.31
CA LYS A 71 2.45 9.67 -4.20
C LYS A 71 2.78 8.62 -3.12
N ALA A 72 2.05 8.63 -2.01
CA ALA A 72 2.22 7.66 -0.94
C ALA A 72 1.98 6.22 -1.41
N TRP A 73 1.00 6.00 -2.28
CA TRP A 73 0.66 4.68 -2.81
C TRP A 73 1.73 4.18 -3.77
N ASP A 74 2.17 5.02 -4.70
CA ASP A 74 3.25 4.68 -5.65
C ASP A 74 4.54 4.24 -4.94
N ILE A 75 4.87 4.89 -3.82
CA ILE A 75 6.07 4.56 -3.04
C ILE A 75 5.84 3.34 -2.14
N ALA A 76 4.76 3.32 -1.36
CA ALA A 76 4.55 2.32 -0.33
C ALA A 76 4.20 0.94 -0.90
N VAL A 77 3.34 0.89 -1.92
CA VAL A 77 2.88 -0.37 -2.53
C VAL A 77 4.01 -1.03 -3.33
N LYS A 78 4.95 -0.26 -3.89
CA LYS A 78 6.12 -0.79 -4.61
C LYS A 78 7.07 -1.57 -3.69
N THR A 79 6.98 -1.36 -2.38
CA THR A 79 7.74 -2.11 -1.37
C THR A 79 6.96 -3.29 -0.76
N MET A 80 5.76 -3.60 -1.27
CA MET A 80 4.94 -4.74 -0.83
C MET A 80 5.21 -5.99 -1.67
N LYS A 81 4.71 -7.12 -1.16
CA LYS A 81 4.62 -8.39 -1.87
C LYS A 81 3.19 -8.90 -1.79
N VAL A 82 2.78 -9.67 -2.79
CA VAL A 82 1.45 -10.27 -2.83
C VAL A 82 1.18 -11.08 -1.55
N ASN A 83 -0.02 -10.92 -0.97
CA ASN A 83 -0.46 -11.56 0.29
C ASN A 83 0.37 -11.22 1.55
N GLY A 84 1.14 -10.12 1.53
CA GLY A 84 1.82 -9.56 2.71
C GLY A 84 1.20 -8.28 3.21
#